data_AF-A0A1M4V9B2-F1
#
_entry.id   AF-A0A1M4V9B2-F1
#
_cell.length_a   1.000
_cell.length_b   1.000
_cell.length_c   1.000
_cell.angle_alpha   90.00
_cell.angle_beta   90.00
_cell.angle_gamma   90.00
#
_symmetry.space_group_name_H-M   'P 1'
#
loop_
_entity.id
_entity.type
_entity.pdbx_description
1 polymer ?
#
loop_
_entity_poly.entity_id
_entity_poly.type
_entity_poly.pdbx_seq_one_letter_code
_entity_poly.pdbx_strand_id
1 'polypeptide(L)'
;MDLIKNGFIFLLLIGLSGLVSAQKKAEKDIWSGTYMVNEKKSDGGLTTTGTLVIARIKDADAKEVADKEKSDLVRWSMTSKRDGGKDKITVKRFLFDLANDEDAYKEFGLTDMHKQGRINCIDGGHFFICQTPPDTTVAFGKDETYFTKTGFFGIWLHYGVVELQKK
;
A
#
# COMPACT_ATOMS: atom_id res chain seq x y z
N MET A 1 -22.89 51.62 31.25
CA MET A 1 -21.91 50.58 31.68
C MET A 1 -21.86 49.58 30.54
N ASP A 2 -21.25 49.96 29.41
CA ASP A 2 -21.49 49.25 28.14
C ASP A 2 -20.17 48.91 27.43
N LEU A 3 -19.15 48.57 28.21
CA LEU A 3 -17.84 48.13 27.71
C LEU A 3 -17.58 46.64 27.92
N ILE A 4 -18.55 45.87 28.40
CA ILE A 4 -18.38 44.46 28.75
C ILE A 4 -19.46 43.62 28.03
N LYS A 5 -19.45 43.61 26.70
CA LYS A 5 -20.26 42.63 25.96
C LYS A 5 -19.67 42.15 24.63
N ASN A 6 -18.71 42.86 24.06
CA ASN A 6 -18.16 42.52 22.74
C ASN A 6 -16.80 41.80 22.77
N GLY A 7 -16.18 41.59 23.94
CA GLY A 7 -14.88 40.91 24.05
C GLY A 7 -14.93 39.37 23.98
N PHE A 8 -16.10 38.77 24.26
CA PHE A 8 -16.22 37.31 24.39
C PHE A 8 -16.40 36.57 23.06
N ILE A 9 -16.81 37.26 21.99
CA ILE A 9 -17.09 36.64 20.70
C ILE A 9 -15.80 36.44 19.87
N PHE A 10 -14.79 37.28 20.07
CA PHE A 10 -13.53 37.21 19.31
C PHE A 10 -12.64 36.03 19.75
N LEU A 11 -12.71 35.61 21.01
CA LEU A 11 -11.94 34.49 21.56
C LEU A 11 -12.44 33.12 21.09
N LEU A 12 -13.71 33.00 20.70
CA LEU A 12 -14.30 31.76 20.20
C LEU A 12 -13.88 31.43 18.75
N LEU A 13 -13.52 32.43 17.95
CA LEU A 13 -13.11 32.24 16.55
C LEU A 13 -11.65 31.80 16.40
N ILE A 14 -10.78 32.13 17.36
CA ILE A 14 -9.36 31.72 17.36
C ILE A 14 -9.19 30.26 17.85
N GLY A 15 -10.17 29.74 18.62
CA GLY A 15 -10.16 28.36 19.12
C GLY A 15 -10.49 27.29 18.07
N LEU A 16 -11.17 27.64 16.97
CA LEU A 16 -11.57 26.66 15.95
C LEU A 16 -10.51 26.40 14.88
N SER A 17 -9.60 27.34 14.62
CA SER A 17 -8.56 27.17 13.59
C SER A 17 -7.42 26.23 14.02
N GLY A 18 -7.26 25.97 15.32
CA GLY A 18 -6.25 25.04 15.86
C GLY A 18 -6.60 23.55 15.71
N LEU A 19 -7.86 23.21 15.45
CA LEU A 19 -8.30 21.81 15.38
C LEU A 19 -8.17 21.18 13.99
N VAL A 20 -7.96 21.99 12.94
CA VAL A 20 -7.87 21.49 11.56
C VAL A 20 -6.49 20.88 11.26
N SER A 21 -5.44 21.29 11.96
CA SER A 21 -4.06 20.84 11.68
C SER A 21 -3.70 19.44 12.21
N ALA A 22 -4.58 18.78 12.98
CA ALA A 22 -4.29 17.48 13.60
C ALA A 22 -4.95 16.28 12.92
N GLN A 23 -5.84 16.47 11.95
CA GLN A 23 -6.33 15.38 11.10
C GLN A 23 -5.37 15.13 9.94
N LYS A 24 -4.11 14.77 10.24
CA LYS A 24 -3.36 13.93 9.31
C LYS A 24 -4.15 12.63 9.25
N LYS A 25 -4.89 12.44 8.17
CA LYS A 25 -5.68 11.23 7.89
C LYS A 25 -4.73 10.04 8.08
N ALA A 26 -4.84 9.35 9.22
CA ALA A 26 -4.14 8.11 9.42
C ALA A 26 -4.58 7.21 8.28
N GLU A 27 -3.68 6.96 7.34
CA GLU A 27 -4.01 6.16 6.18
C GLU A 27 -4.44 4.80 6.70
N LYS A 28 -5.68 4.41 6.37
CA LYS A 28 -6.25 3.16 6.84
C LYS A 28 -5.34 2.03 6.37
N ASP A 29 -4.86 1.22 7.30
CA ASP A 29 -4.05 0.06 6.96
C ASP A 29 -4.89 -0.94 6.14
N ILE A 30 -4.67 -0.93 4.82
CA ILE A 30 -5.35 -1.81 3.88
C ILE A 30 -4.68 -3.19 3.80
N TRP A 31 -3.42 -3.28 4.23
CA TRP A 31 -2.54 -4.41 3.96
C TRP A 31 -2.58 -5.48 5.04
N SER A 32 -2.69 -5.11 6.31
CA SER A 32 -2.70 -6.11 7.38
C SER A 32 -3.84 -7.13 7.23
N GLY A 33 -3.51 -8.41 7.37
CA GLY A 33 -4.45 -9.52 7.26
C GLY A 33 -3.80 -10.83 6.86
N THR A 34 -4.63 -11.87 6.77
CA THR A 34 -4.23 -13.17 6.25
C THR A 34 -4.83 -13.33 4.86
N TYR A 35 -4.02 -13.69 3.87
CA TYR A 35 -4.42 -13.86 2.48
C TYR A 35 -4.20 -15.30 2.05
N MET A 36 -5.17 -15.87 1.35
CA MET A 36 -4.96 -17.06 0.55
C MET A 36 -4.21 -16.66 -0.73
N VAL A 37 -3.17 -17.42 -1.06
CA VAL A 37 -2.40 -17.22 -2.30
C VAL A 37 -2.95 -18.19 -3.33
N ASN A 38 -3.51 -17.65 -4.41
CA ASN A 38 -4.16 -18.43 -5.46
C ASN A 38 -3.43 -18.24 -6.79
N GLU A 39 -2.89 -19.33 -7.32
CA GLU A 39 -2.29 -19.34 -8.66
C GLU A 39 -3.34 -19.61 -9.73
N LYS A 40 -3.15 -19.00 -10.90
CA LYS A 40 -3.97 -19.26 -12.08
C LYS A 40 -3.41 -20.47 -12.83
N LYS A 41 -4.26 -21.47 -13.04
CA LYS A 41 -3.96 -22.64 -13.88
C LYS A 41 -4.11 -22.32 -15.36
N SER A 42 -3.53 -23.18 -16.20
CA SER A 42 -3.64 -23.09 -17.67
C SER A 42 -5.08 -23.21 -18.17
N ASP A 43 -5.95 -23.90 -17.43
CA ASP A 43 -7.39 -24.03 -17.71
C ASP A 43 -8.24 -22.83 -17.22
N GLY A 44 -7.59 -21.82 -16.63
CA GLY A 44 -8.25 -20.63 -16.07
C GLY A 44 -8.79 -20.80 -14.64
N GLY A 45 -8.68 -21.99 -14.04
CA GLY A 45 -9.01 -22.23 -12.64
C GLY A 45 -8.03 -21.55 -11.68
N LEU A 46 -8.46 -21.33 -10.44
CA LEU A 46 -7.58 -20.89 -9.34
C LEU A 46 -7.23 -22.07 -8.44
N THR A 47 -6.00 -22.13 -7.96
CA THR A 47 -5.59 -23.13 -6.96
C THR A 47 -4.85 -22.44 -5.82
N THR A 48 -5.33 -22.68 -4.60
CA THR A 48 -4.68 -22.17 -3.40
C THR A 48 -3.37 -22.92 -3.17
N THR A 49 -2.25 -22.20 -3.22
CA THR A 49 -0.90 -22.76 -3.04
C THR A 49 -0.28 -22.38 -1.71
N GLY A 50 -0.90 -21.47 -0.95
CA GLY A 50 -0.39 -21.10 0.36
C GLY A 50 -1.22 -20.05 1.08
N THR A 51 -0.59 -19.47 2.09
CA THR A 51 -1.14 -18.37 2.88
C THR A 51 -0.05 -17.34 3.12
N LEU A 52 -0.43 -16.07 3.02
CA LEU A 52 0.40 -14.93 3.31
C LEU A 52 -0.16 -14.21 4.54
N VAL A 53 0.69 -13.84 5.48
CA VAL A 53 0.30 -13.00 6.62
C VAL A 53 1.03 -11.69 6.51
N ILE A 54 0.29 -10.58 6.47
CA ILE A 54 0.82 -9.22 6.49
C ILE A 54 0.38 -8.57 7.80
N ALA A 55 1.30 -7.91 8.50
CA ALA A 55 1.00 -7.21 9.74
C ALA A 55 1.80 -5.91 9.82
N ARG A 56 1.14 -4.82 10.23
CA ARG A 56 1.81 -3.55 10.52
C ARG A 56 2.88 -3.76 11.58
N ILE A 57 4.06 -3.19 11.36
CA ILE A 57 5.13 -3.14 12.35
C ILE A 57 5.50 -1.69 12.63
N LYS A 58 6.48 -1.49 13.51
CA LYS A 58 7.03 -0.15 13.78
C LYS A 58 7.55 0.45 12.47
N ASP A 59 7.23 1.72 12.25
CA ASP A 59 7.79 2.50 11.16
C ASP A 59 9.33 2.53 11.25
N ALA A 60 9.99 2.63 10.10
CA ALA A 60 11.44 2.70 10.03
C ALA A 60 11.97 3.98 10.69
N ASP A 61 13.16 3.91 11.27
CA ASP A 61 13.85 5.12 11.74
C ASP A 61 14.39 5.89 10.53
N ALA A 62 14.05 7.17 10.41
CA ALA A 62 14.54 8.05 9.36
C ALA A 62 16.08 8.12 9.31
N LYS A 63 16.77 7.83 10.42
CA LYS A 63 18.24 7.82 10.49
C LYS A 63 18.86 6.52 9.96
N GLU A 64 18.07 5.45 9.85
CA GLU A 64 18.53 4.11 9.49
C GLU A 64 18.14 3.72 8.05
N VAL A 65 17.39 4.56 7.33
CA VAL A 65 16.98 4.33 5.95
C VAL A 65 17.68 5.25 4.97
N ALA A 66 17.77 4.81 3.71
CA ALA A 66 18.28 5.64 2.62
C ALA A 66 17.44 6.92 2.45
N ASP A 67 18.06 8.01 1.98
CA ASP A 67 17.40 9.32 1.86
C ASP A 67 16.08 9.27 1.07
N LYS A 68 16.04 8.50 -0.01
CA LYS A 68 14.84 8.30 -0.83
C LYS A 68 13.66 7.68 -0.08
N GLU A 69 13.92 6.89 0.96
CA GLU A 69 12.86 6.24 1.76
C GLU A 69 12.32 7.13 2.87
N LYS A 70 12.95 8.28 3.15
CA LYS A 70 12.54 9.16 4.25
C LYS A 70 11.15 9.79 4.03
N SER A 71 10.68 9.80 2.78
CA SER A 71 9.34 10.25 2.41
C SER A 71 8.24 9.28 2.87
N ASP A 72 8.54 7.99 3.02
CA ASP A 72 7.62 6.98 3.56
C ASP A 72 8.34 5.96 4.46
N LEU A 73 8.17 6.14 5.77
CA LEU A 73 8.74 5.27 6.81
C LEU A 73 7.82 4.13 7.22
N VAL A 74 6.63 4.02 6.64
CA VAL A 74 5.68 2.98 7.00
C VAL A 74 6.20 1.59 6.64
N ARG A 75 6.08 0.64 7.57
CA ARG A 75 6.53 -0.74 7.37
C ARG A 75 5.48 -1.77 7.78
N TRP A 76 5.43 -2.87 7.04
CA TRP A 76 4.76 -4.09 7.46
C TRP A 76 5.76 -5.22 7.51
N SER A 77 5.43 -6.25 8.27
CA SER A 77 6.05 -7.55 8.12
C SER A 77 5.18 -8.45 7.28
N MET A 78 5.83 -9.33 6.53
CA MET A 78 5.17 -10.34 5.72
C MET A 78 5.78 -11.72 5.96
N THR A 79 4.93 -12.73 6.09
CA THR A 79 5.34 -14.13 6.21
C THR A 79 4.56 -14.98 5.22
N SER A 80 5.27 -15.69 4.35
CA SER A 80 4.70 -16.62 3.37
C SER A 80 4.79 -18.04 3.90
N LYS A 81 3.65 -18.72 4.09
CA LYS A 81 3.64 -20.14 4.46
C LYS A 81 4.06 -21.06 3.30
N ARG A 82 4.01 -20.55 2.07
CA ARG A 82 4.50 -21.26 0.88
C ARG A 82 6.00 -21.56 0.99
N ASP A 83 6.75 -20.61 1.54
CA ASP A 83 8.22 -20.69 1.68
C ASP A 83 8.61 -21.31 3.03
N GLY A 84 7.78 -22.22 3.55
CA GLY A 84 8.00 -22.89 4.84
C GLY A 84 7.64 -22.06 6.07
N GLY A 85 7.15 -20.82 5.90
CA GLY A 85 6.60 -19.99 7.00
C GLY A 85 7.63 -19.51 8.03
N LYS A 86 8.92 -19.72 7.78
CA LYS A 86 10.02 -19.33 8.67
C LYS A 86 10.55 -17.94 8.35
N ASP A 87 10.47 -17.55 7.08
CA ASP A 87 11.01 -16.28 6.61
C ASP A 87 9.99 -15.17 6.81
N LYS A 88 10.34 -14.26 7.71
CA LYS A 88 9.64 -13.00 7.94
C LYS A 88 10.46 -11.90 7.32
N ILE A 89 9.87 -11.19 6.37
CA ILE A 89 10.51 -10.05 5.73
C ILE A 89 9.81 -8.76 6.12
N THR A 90 10.50 -7.65 5.93
CA THR A 90 9.93 -6.31 6.04
C THR A 90 9.55 -5.83 4.65
N VAL A 91 8.32 -5.33 4.51
CA VAL A 91 7.80 -4.74 3.28
C VAL A 91 7.46 -3.28 3.51
N LYS A 92 7.56 -2.49 2.45
CA LYS A 92 7.32 -1.04 2.43
C LYS A 92 6.44 -0.68 1.24
N ARG A 93 5.92 0.53 1.16
CA ARG A 93 5.23 0.97 -0.06
C ARG A 93 6.21 1.19 -1.21
N PHE A 94 5.66 1.11 -2.42
CA PHE A 94 6.30 1.70 -3.59
C PHE A 94 6.46 3.21 -3.37
N LEU A 95 7.66 3.73 -3.63
CA LEU A 95 7.93 5.15 -3.54
C LEU A 95 7.37 5.86 -4.78
N PHE A 96 6.74 7.00 -4.55
CA PHE A 96 6.23 7.86 -5.60
C PHE A 96 6.45 9.32 -5.19
N ASP A 97 7.53 9.89 -5.70
CA ASP A 97 7.92 11.29 -5.51
C ASP A 97 8.54 11.82 -6.81
N LEU A 98 7.67 12.36 -7.66
CA LEU A 98 8.08 12.92 -8.95
C LEU A 98 9.00 14.14 -8.82
N ALA A 99 9.02 14.82 -7.66
CA ALA A 99 9.92 15.95 -7.45
C ALA A 99 11.38 15.50 -7.30
N ASN A 100 11.59 14.24 -6.88
CA ASN A 100 12.89 13.60 -6.70
C ASN A 100 13.15 12.49 -7.74
N ASP A 101 12.40 12.47 -8.86
CA ASP A 101 12.49 11.44 -9.92
C ASP A 101 12.26 10.00 -9.42
N GLU A 102 11.46 9.83 -8.37
CA GLU A 102 11.10 8.51 -7.82
C GLU A 102 9.70 8.11 -8.31
N ASP A 103 9.63 7.10 -9.20
CA ASP A 103 8.38 6.50 -9.65
C ASP A 103 8.53 4.98 -9.77
N ALA A 104 8.36 4.28 -8.64
CA ALA A 104 8.46 2.82 -8.60
C ALA A 104 7.35 2.12 -9.41
N TYR A 105 6.27 2.82 -9.77
CA TYR A 105 5.18 2.27 -10.58
C TYR A 105 5.51 2.26 -12.08
N LYS A 106 6.45 3.10 -12.52
CA LYS A 106 6.84 3.27 -13.93
C LYS A 106 7.38 1.98 -14.53
N GLU A 107 8.17 1.23 -13.78
CA GLU A 107 8.77 -0.05 -14.22
C GLU A 107 7.70 -1.04 -14.70
N PHE A 108 6.52 -0.97 -14.11
CA PHE A 108 5.41 -1.90 -14.37
C PHE A 108 4.28 -1.28 -15.21
N GLY A 109 4.44 -0.04 -15.68
CA GLY A 109 3.41 0.68 -16.42
C GLY A 109 2.19 1.08 -15.57
N LEU A 110 2.36 1.19 -14.25
CA LEU A 110 1.27 1.42 -13.30
C LEU A 110 1.14 2.89 -12.84
N THR A 111 2.03 3.77 -13.29
CA THR A 111 2.11 5.19 -12.88
C THR A 111 0.76 5.91 -12.97
N ASP A 112 0.06 5.78 -14.09
CA ASP A 112 -1.19 6.52 -14.31
C ASP A 112 -2.33 6.00 -13.44
N MET A 113 -2.38 4.68 -13.19
CA MET A 113 -3.32 4.11 -12.23
C MET A 113 -3.05 4.63 -10.82
N HIS A 114 -1.78 4.79 -10.44
CA HIS A 114 -1.42 5.29 -9.12
C HIS A 114 -1.79 6.76 -8.95
N LYS A 115 -1.49 7.60 -9.96
CA LYS A 115 -1.92 9.01 -10.00
C LYS A 115 -3.43 9.18 -9.90
N GLN A 116 -4.21 8.22 -10.40
CA GLN A 116 -5.67 8.18 -10.29
C GLN A 116 -6.17 7.65 -8.93
N GLY A 117 -5.28 7.24 -8.02
CA GLY A 117 -5.63 6.62 -6.75
C GLY A 117 -6.26 5.22 -6.91
N ARG A 118 -6.05 4.58 -8.07
CA ARG A 118 -6.65 3.28 -8.40
C ARG A 118 -5.74 2.10 -8.12
N ILE A 119 -4.46 2.33 -7.82
CA ILE A 119 -3.55 1.27 -7.42
C ILE A 119 -2.59 1.75 -6.33
N ASN A 120 -2.31 0.88 -5.37
CA ASN A 120 -1.25 1.06 -4.37
C ASN A 120 -0.47 -0.23 -4.29
N CYS A 121 0.85 -0.18 -4.13
CA CYS A 121 1.68 -1.38 -4.04
C CYS A 121 2.62 -1.34 -2.83
N ILE A 122 2.91 -2.52 -2.29
CA ILE A 122 3.97 -2.76 -1.30
C ILE A 122 5.04 -3.69 -1.89
N ASP A 123 6.29 -3.33 -1.63
CA ASP A 123 7.52 -3.96 -2.09
C ASP A 123 8.15 -4.82 -0.98
N GLY A 124 8.50 -6.05 -1.32
CA GLY A 124 9.32 -6.94 -0.51
C GLY A 124 10.60 -7.41 -1.21
N GLY A 125 11.09 -6.67 -2.21
CA GLY A 125 12.35 -6.88 -2.92
C GLY A 125 12.24 -7.88 -4.07
N HIS A 126 11.92 -9.15 -3.78
CA HIS A 126 11.80 -10.20 -4.81
C HIS A 126 10.36 -10.53 -5.22
N PHE A 127 9.41 -9.85 -4.60
CA PHE A 127 7.99 -9.85 -4.97
C PHE A 127 7.40 -8.52 -4.50
N PHE A 128 6.26 -8.17 -5.06
CA PHE A 128 5.46 -7.05 -4.58
C PHE A 128 3.98 -7.38 -4.67
N ILE A 129 3.16 -6.65 -3.92
CA ILE A 129 1.72 -6.85 -3.82
C ILE A 129 1.05 -5.53 -4.12
N CYS A 130 0.03 -5.56 -4.98
CA CYS A 130 -0.75 -4.40 -5.34
C CYS A 130 -2.22 -4.58 -4.96
N GLN A 131 -2.84 -3.46 -4.59
CA GLN A 131 -4.26 -3.31 -4.34
C GLN A 131 -4.84 -2.35 -5.38
N THR A 132 -5.90 -2.79 -6.04
CA THR A 132 -6.71 -2.07 -7.02
C THR A 132 -8.19 -2.32 -6.71
N PRO A 133 -9.17 -1.62 -7.33
CA PRO A 133 -10.55 -2.08 -7.26
C PRO A 133 -10.70 -3.55 -7.68
N PRO A 134 -11.63 -4.30 -7.08
CA PRO A 134 -12.05 -5.62 -7.57
C PRO A 134 -12.43 -5.59 -9.06
N ASP A 135 -12.43 -6.76 -9.69
CA ASP A 135 -12.81 -6.96 -11.10
C ASP A 135 -12.09 -6.01 -12.07
N THR A 136 -10.78 -5.81 -11.85
CA THR A 136 -9.96 -4.89 -12.65
C THR A 136 -8.93 -5.67 -13.46
N THR A 137 -8.74 -5.26 -14.73
CA THR A 137 -7.59 -5.68 -15.53
C THR A 137 -6.47 -4.67 -15.34
N VAL A 138 -5.31 -5.14 -14.90
CA VAL A 138 -4.08 -4.35 -14.79
C VAL A 138 -3.13 -4.73 -15.93
N ALA A 139 -2.48 -3.75 -16.53
CA ALA A 139 -1.35 -4.00 -17.41
C ALA A 139 -0.09 -4.19 -16.55
N PHE A 140 0.76 -5.13 -16.95
CA PHE A 140 2.05 -5.40 -16.33
C PHE A 140 3.08 -5.61 -17.45
N GLY A 141 4.17 -4.82 -17.43
CA GLY A 141 5.17 -4.88 -18.51
C GLY A 141 4.64 -4.38 -19.86
N LYS A 142 5.29 -4.78 -20.96
CA LYS A 142 5.01 -4.24 -22.30
C LYS A 142 3.74 -4.82 -22.96
N ASP A 143 3.34 -6.05 -22.65
CA ASP A 143 2.22 -6.72 -23.33
C ASP A 143 1.45 -7.72 -22.42
N GLU A 144 1.71 -7.73 -21.10
CA GLU A 144 1.01 -8.65 -20.20
C GLU A 144 -0.14 -7.92 -19.50
N THR A 145 -1.26 -8.62 -19.36
CA THR A 145 -2.37 -8.13 -18.54
C THR A 145 -2.80 -9.20 -17.56
N TYR A 146 -3.30 -8.75 -16.42
CA TYR A 146 -3.83 -9.61 -15.38
C TYR A 146 -5.18 -9.11 -14.91
N PHE A 147 -6.18 -10.00 -14.94
CA PHE A 147 -7.50 -9.73 -14.38
C PHE A 147 -7.54 -10.23 -12.93
N THR A 148 -7.71 -9.30 -11.98
CA THR A 148 -7.90 -9.60 -10.56
C THR A 148 -9.37 -9.48 -10.18
N LYS A 149 -9.90 -10.49 -9.47
CA LYS A 149 -11.30 -10.50 -9.00
C LYS A 149 -11.42 -9.82 -7.65
N THR A 150 -10.46 -10.05 -6.77
CA THR A 150 -10.42 -9.55 -5.39
C THR A 150 -9.91 -8.11 -5.31
N GLY A 151 -9.18 -7.67 -6.33
CA GLY A 151 -8.46 -6.39 -6.30
C GLY A 151 -7.12 -6.47 -5.56
N PHE A 152 -6.72 -7.64 -5.06
CA PHE A 152 -5.38 -7.86 -4.50
C PHE A 152 -4.67 -8.93 -5.32
N PHE A 153 -3.49 -8.59 -5.80
CA PHE A 153 -2.63 -9.50 -6.54
C PHE A 153 -1.19 -9.24 -6.15
N GLY A 154 -0.33 -10.24 -6.31
CA GLY A 154 1.10 -10.01 -6.18
C GLY A 154 1.88 -10.69 -7.29
N ILE A 155 3.09 -10.19 -7.47
CA ILE A 155 3.96 -10.56 -8.58
C ILE A 155 5.25 -11.06 -7.98
N TRP A 156 5.51 -12.34 -8.19
CA TRP A 156 6.73 -13.01 -7.76
C TRP A 156 7.63 -13.18 -8.98
N LEU A 157 8.88 -12.72 -8.89
CA LEU A 157 9.82 -12.72 -10.03
C LEU A 157 10.03 -14.12 -10.66
N HIS A 158 9.82 -15.20 -9.92
CA HIS A 158 9.98 -16.58 -10.41
C HIS A 158 8.67 -17.36 -10.61
N TYR A 159 7.54 -16.87 -10.08
CA TYR A 159 6.27 -17.59 -10.06
C TYR A 159 5.14 -16.87 -10.79
N GLY A 160 5.42 -15.67 -11.31
CA GLY A 160 4.44 -14.85 -12.02
C GLY A 160 3.41 -14.22 -11.08
N VAL A 161 2.22 -13.95 -11.62
CA VAL A 161 1.15 -13.25 -10.92
C VAL A 161 0.25 -14.22 -10.16
N VAL A 162 -0.05 -13.89 -8.91
CA VAL A 162 -0.99 -14.64 -8.06
C VAL A 162 -2.10 -13.73 -7.57
N GLU A 163 -3.29 -14.31 -7.43
CA GLU A 163 -4.45 -13.65 -6.84
C GLU A 163 -4.38 -13.81 -5.32
N LEU A 164 -4.61 -12.73 -4.59
CA LEU A 164 -4.60 -12.75 -3.13
C LEU A 164 -6.01 -12.53 -2.58
N GLN A 165 -6.55 -13.52 -1.89
CA GLN A 165 -7.85 -13.40 -1.27
C GLN A 165 -7.70 -13.20 0.23
N LYS A 166 -8.06 -12.01 0.72
CA LYS A 166 -8.10 -11.73 2.15
C LYS A 166 -9.15 -12.62 2.83
N LYS A 167 -8.77 -13.28 3.93
CA LYS A 167 -9.66 -14.08 4.78
C LYS A 167 -10.51 -13.21 5.70
#